data_AF-A0A7S2YNA9-F1
#
_entry.id   AF-A0A7S2YNA9-F1
#
_cell.length_a   1.000
_cell.length_b   1.000
_cell.length_c   1.000
_cell.angle_alpha   90.00
_cell.angle_beta   90.00
_cell.angle_gamma   90.00
#
_symmetry.space_group_name_H-M   'P 1'
#
loop_
_entity.id
_entity.type
_entity.pdbx_description
1 polymer ?
#
loop_
_entity_poly.entity_id
_entity_poly.type
_entity_poly.pdbx_seq_one_letter_code
_entity_poly.pdbx_strand_id
1 'polypeptide(L)'
;MLSSSSSIKFLTWVGLMIVSSTVHAETATNHKKALTLDSMYAGLKNMEYAVRGKVVIAADNINAELKTPEGQEKYPFDHIVYTNIGNPHSVGGKPLTWPRQVMALVDLPEDQGINHPAAKKMFPADAIARAKEMKEQLDGYGTGAYTHSKGVKAFREHIAEFITNRDGGV
;
A
#
# COMPACT_ATOMS: atom_id res chain seq x y z
N MET A 1 46.09 36.46 3.96
CA MET A 1 46.65 37.12 5.16
C MET A 1 45.54 37.90 5.83
N LEU A 2 45.37 37.68 7.13
CA LEU A 2 44.34 38.22 8.03
C LEU A 2 44.43 39.75 8.21
N SER A 3 43.40 40.29 8.86
CA SER A 3 43.33 41.56 9.64
C SER A 3 42.41 42.59 8.99
N SER A 4 41.51 43.31 9.66
CA SER A 4 41.03 43.31 11.04
C SER A 4 39.74 44.16 11.06
N SER A 5 38.87 43.84 12.00
CA SER A 5 37.69 44.58 12.44
C SER A 5 37.95 46.06 12.75
N SER A 6 36.94 46.92 12.54
CA SER A 6 36.43 47.83 13.58
C SER A 6 35.14 48.55 13.18
N SER A 7 34.27 48.64 14.18
CA SER A 7 32.87 49.02 14.17
C SER A 7 32.58 50.50 13.86
N ILE A 8 31.43 50.78 13.23
CA ILE A 8 30.74 52.07 13.33
C ILE A 8 29.32 51.79 13.83
N LYS A 9 29.01 52.32 15.02
CA LYS A 9 27.67 52.35 15.60
C LYS A 9 26.92 53.55 15.02
N PHE A 10 25.73 53.34 14.47
CA PHE A 10 24.73 54.39 14.32
C PHE A 10 23.46 53.98 15.07
N LEU A 11 23.16 54.78 16.07
CA LEU A 11 21.91 54.79 16.83
C LEU A 11 20.94 55.70 16.05
N THR A 12 19.71 55.26 15.78
CA THR A 12 18.45 55.96 16.12
C THR A 12 17.24 55.40 15.35
N TRP A 13 16.35 54.77 16.12
CA TRP A 13 14.90 55.01 16.19
C TRP A 13 14.09 55.21 14.90
N VAL A 14 13.35 54.17 14.47
CA VAL A 14 12.01 54.33 13.90
C VAL A 14 11.13 53.11 14.25
N GLY A 15 10.06 53.35 15.01
CA GLY A 15 8.75 52.72 14.81
C GLY A 15 8.55 51.26 15.27
N LEU A 16 8.29 51.07 16.57
CA LEU A 16 7.51 49.91 17.03
C LEU A 16 6.03 50.15 16.65
N MET A 17 5.60 49.70 15.48
CA MET A 17 4.16 49.55 15.21
C MET A 17 3.66 48.35 16.02
N ILE A 18 3.09 48.64 17.19
CA ILE A 18 2.22 47.69 17.88
C ILE A 18 0.93 47.64 17.05
N VAL A 19 0.86 46.68 16.12
CA VAL A 19 -0.41 46.28 15.54
C VAL A 19 -1.16 45.58 16.67
N SER A 20 -2.14 46.27 17.26
CA SER A 20 -3.12 45.64 18.14
C SER A 20 -3.95 44.69 17.29
N SER A 21 -3.46 43.46 17.12
CA SER A 21 -4.27 42.37 16.62
C SER A 21 -5.27 42.03 17.71
N THR A 22 -6.47 42.59 17.60
CA THR A 22 -7.66 42.09 18.28
C THR A 22 -7.79 40.62 17.91
N VAL A 23 -7.36 39.75 18.84
CA VAL A 23 -7.64 38.33 18.79
C VAL A 23 -9.15 38.21 18.88
N HIS A 24 -9.80 38.06 17.73
CA HIS A 24 -11.17 37.61 17.69
C HIS A 24 -11.12 36.19 18.22
N ALA A 25 -11.62 36.00 19.44
CA ALA A 25 -11.91 34.67 19.94
C ALA A 25 -12.91 34.04 18.97
N GLU A 26 -12.43 33.18 18.08
CA GLU A 26 -13.28 32.28 17.31
C GLU A 26 -14.14 31.54 18.32
N THR A 27 -15.41 31.89 18.34
CA THR A 27 -16.42 31.16 19.09
C THR A 27 -16.49 29.81 18.40
N ALA A 28 -15.91 28.78 19.00
CA ALA A 28 -15.95 27.42 18.48
C ALA A 28 -17.43 27.04 18.28
N THR A 29 -17.92 27.15 17.05
CA THR A 29 -19.26 26.71 16.69
C THR A 29 -19.30 25.21 16.90
N ASN A 30 -20.09 24.78 17.89
CA ASN A 30 -20.27 23.39 18.24
C ASN A 30 -21.05 22.69 17.11
N HIS A 31 -20.35 22.37 16.02
CA HIS A 31 -20.91 21.65 14.90
C HIS A 31 -21.21 20.22 15.37
N LYS A 32 -22.50 19.91 15.54
CA LYS A 32 -22.93 18.53 15.76
C LYS A 32 -22.37 17.66 14.64
N LYS A 33 -21.71 16.56 15.03
CA LYS A 33 -21.19 15.58 14.06
C LYS A 33 -22.34 15.10 13.18
N ALA A 34 -22.20 15.28 11.87
CA ALA A 34 -23.21 14.85 10.90
C ALA A 34 -23.37 13.31 10.85
N LEU A 35 -22.30 12.57 11.17
CA LEU A 35 -22.28 11.12 11.26
C LEU A 35 -22.09 10.68 12.73
N THR A 36 -23.06 9.93 13.26
CA THR A 36 -23.05 9.31 14.59
C THR A 36 -23.47 7.84 14.47
N LEU A 37 -23.31 7.04 15.52
CA LEU A 37 -23.83 5.67 15.54
C LEU A 37 -25.36 5.65 15.34
N ASP A 38 -26.06 6.64 15.89
CA ASP A 38 -27.51 6.75 15.76
C ASP A 38 -27.93 7.06 14.32
N SER A 39 -27.21 7.96 13.64
CA SER A 39 -27.53 8.33 12.25
C SER A 39 -27.03 7.34 11.20
N MET A 40 -26.20 6.36 11.58
CA MET A 40 -25.64 5.36 10.69
C MET A 40 -26.68 4.32 10.25
N TYR A 41 -26.60 3.87 9.00
CA TYR A 41 -27.42 2.79 8.45
C TYR A 41 -27.34 1.53 9.33
N ALA A 42 -28.49 0.94 9.66
CA ALA A 42 -28.57 -0.20 10.57
C ALA A 42 -27.78 -1.43 10.08
N GLY A 43 -27.72 -1.66 8.76
CA GLY A 43 -26.95 -2.77 8.21
C GLY A 43 -25.45 -2.64 8.50
N LEU A 44 -24.90 -1.42 8.54
CA LEU A 44 -23.49 -1.20 8.88
C LEU A 44 -23.23 -1.43 10.37
N LYS A 45 -24.19 -1.07 11.23
CA LYS A 45 -24.13 -1.34 12.68
C LYS A 45 -24.14 -2.82 13.01
N ASN A 46 -24.94 -3.58 12.27
CA ASN A 46 -25.17 -5.01 12.55
C ASN A 46 -24.22 -5.94 11.78
N MET A 47 -23.47 -5.41 10.80
CA MET A 47 -22.54 -6.21 10.01
C MET A 47 -21.33 -6.64 10.86
N GLU A 48 -21.07 -7.94 10.91
CA GLU A 48 -19.91 -8.50 11.59
C GLU A 48 -18.95 -9.13 10.58
N TYR A 49 -17.64 -8.90 10.78
CA TYR A 49 -16.58 -9.55 10.00
C TYR A 49 -15.51 -10.12 10.94
N ALA A 50 -15.75 -11.34 11.42
CA ALA A 50 -14.97 -11.97 12.48
C ALA A 50 -13.49 -12.19 12.10
N VAL A 51 -13.17 -12.37 10.81
CA VAL A 51 -11.80 -12.60 10.30
C VAL A 51 -10.84 -11.47 10.69
N ARG A 52 -11.35 -10.25 10.88
CA ARG A 52 -10.61 -9.08 11.40
C ARG A 52 -11.35 -8.44 12.59
N GLY A 53 -11.96 -9.27 13.42
CA GLY A 53 -12.79 -8.85 14.56
C GLY A 53 -12.00 -8.67 15.86
N LYS A 54 -12.72 -8.76 16.98
CA LYS A 54 -12.21 -8.49 18.34
C LYS A 54 -10.95 -9.27 18.69
N VAL A 55 -10.86 -10.54 18.30
CA VAL A 55 -9.69 -11.39 18.59
C VAL A 55 -8.43 -10.85 17.91
N VAL A 56 -8.53 -10.43 16.65
CA VAL A 56 -7.40 -9.88 15.90
C VAL A 56 -6.99 -8.52 16.44
N ILE A 57 -7.96 -7.68 16.81
CA ILE A 57 -7.68 -6.38 17.46
C ILE A 57 -6.93 -6.58 18.78
N ALA A 58 -7.36 -7.54 19.60
CA ALA A 58 -6.64 -7.87 20.84
C ALA A 58 -5.24 -8.43 20.55
N ALA A 59 -5.10 -9.28 19.54
CA ALA A 59 -3.80 -9.81 19.11
C ALA A 59 -2.86 -8.71 18.61
N ASP A 60 -3.37 -7.71 17.88
CA ASP A 60 -2.60 -6.55 17.42
C ASP A 60 -2.12 -5.68 18.58
N ASN A 61 -2.96 -5.47 19.59
CA ASN A 61 -2.56 -4.77 20.82
C ASN A 61 -1.45 -5.54 21.55
N ILE A 62 -1.61 -6.86 21.72
CA ILE A 62 -0.57 -7.70 22.33
C ILE A 62 0.73 -7.64 21.51
N ASN A 63 0.64 -7.73 20.18
CA ASN A 63 1.80 -7.65 19.29
C ASN A 63 2.49 -6.27 19.33
N ALA A 64 1.74 -5.20 19.62
CA ALA A 64 2.33 -3.88 19.88
C ALA A 64 3.01 -3.82 21.26
N GLU A 65 2.40 -4.40 22.29
CA GLU A 65 2.97 -4.49 23.63
C GLU A 65 4.26 -5.33 23.65
N LEU A 66 4.32 -6.46 22.95
CA LEU A 66 5.51 -7.31 22.84
C LEU A 66 6.76 -6.61 22.29
N LYS A 67 6.60 -5.43 21.68
CA LYS A 67 7.72 -4.58 21.22
C LYS A 67 8.35 -3.75 22.34
N THR A 68 7.77 -3.75 23.55
CA THR A 68 8.32 -3.06 24.73
C THR A 68 8.87 -4.08 25.75
N PRO A 69 9.84 -3.68 26.61
CA PRO A 69 10.36 -4.56 27.65
C PRO A 69 9.26 -5.05 28.61
N GLU A 70 8.32 -4.18 28.98
CA GLU A 70 7.21 -4.53 29.88
C GLU A 70 6.30 -5.58 29.24
N GLY A 71 6.05 -5.49 27.93
CA GLY A 71 5.31 -6.51 27.21
C GLY A 71 6.04 -7.84 27.14
N GLN A 72 7.35 -7.83 26.94
CA GLN A 72 8.17 -9.05 26.91
C GLN A 72 8.21 -9.78 28.25
N GLU A 73 8.15 -9.06 29.37
CA GLU A 73 8.03 -9.66 30.72
C GLU A 73 6.59 -10.12 31.03
N LYS A 74 5.58 -9.42 30.49
CA LYS A 74 4.17 -9.67 30.75
C LYS A 74 3.63 -10.94 30.08
N TYR A 75 4.08 -11.25 28.86
CA TYR A 75 3.55 -12.37 28.08
C TYR A 75 4.52 -13.56 28.05
N PRO A 76 4.02 -14.81 28.09
CA PRO A 76 4.87 -16.01 28.08
C PRO A 76 5.37 -16.41 26.67
N PHE A 77 5.33 -15.49 25.71
CA PHE A 77 5.71 -15.68 24.31
C PHE A 77 6.28 -14.37 23.75
N ASP A 78 7.05 -14.45 22.68
CA ASP A 78 7.80 -13.33 22.09
C ASP A 78 7.16 -12.71 20.84
N HIS A 79 6.25 -13.44 20.18
CA HIS A 79 5.54 -12.96 19.00
C HIS A 79 4.17 -13.61 18.83
N ILE A 80 3.32 -12.99 18.01
CA ILE A 80 2.02 -13.53 17.61
C ILE A 80 2.13 -14.19 16.22
N VAL A 81 1.64 -15.43 16.10
CA VAL A 81 1.44 -16.09 14.82
C VAL A 81 -0.02 -15.97 14.39
N TYR A 82 -0.27 -15.18 13.34
CA TYR A 82 -1.61 -14.94 12.82
C TYR A 82 -2.07 -16.11 11.94
N THR A 83 -2.89 -17.00 12.51
CA THR A 83 -3.49 -18.16 11.80
C THR A 83 -4.97 -17.94 11.45
N ASN A 84 -5.47 -16.72 11.60
CA ASN A 84 -6.88 -16.35 11.45
C ASN A 84 -7.30 -16.05 9.99
N ILE A 85 -6.35 -15.83 9.08
CA ILE A 85 -6.62 -15.51 7.68
C ILE A 85 -5.69 -16.29 6.75
N GLY A 86 -6.19 -16.70 5.59
CA GLY A 86 -5.42 -17.37 4.54
C GLY A 86 -4.41 -16.44 3.87
N ASN A 87 -3.34 -16.08 4.60
CA ASN A 87 -2.26 -15.24 4.14
C ASN A 87 -0.92 -16.02 4.19
N PRO A 88 -0.73 -16.99 3.29
CA PRO A 88 0.37 -17.95 3.36
C PRO A 88 1.76 -17.28 3.32
N HIS A 89 1.92 -16.18 2.59
CA HIS A 89 3.20 -15.47 2.54
C HIS A 89 3.61 -14.86 3.89
N SER A 90 2.65 -14.38 4.69
CA SER A 90 2.96 -13.82 6.02
C SER A 90 3.42 -14.87 7.04
N VAL A 91 3.18 -16.15 6.78
CA VAL A 91 3.62 -17.27 7.62
C VAL A 91 4.72 -18.11 6.96
N GLY A 92 5.48 -17.52 6.03
CA GLY A 92 6.68 -18.14 5.45
C GLY A 92 6.47 -18.88 4.12
N GLY A 93 5.26 -18.82 3.55
CA GLY A 93 5.02 -19.27 2.17
C GLY A 93 5.92 -18.52 1.20
N LYS A 94 6.78 -19.24 0.47
CA LYS A 94 7.66 -18.64 -0.53
C LYS A 94 6.85 -18.32 -1.80
N PRO A 95 7.04 -17.15 -2.41
CA PRO A 95 6.39 -16.84 -3.67
C PRO A 95 6.90 -17.74 -4.79
N LEU A 96 6.03 -18.08 -5.72
CA LEU A 96 6.42 -18.77 -6.95
C LEU A 96 7.28 -17.84 -7.81
N THR A 97 8.45 -18.32 -8.26
CA THR A 97 9.42 -17.53 -9.01
C THR A 97 8.87 -17.04 -10.36
N TRP A 98 8.29 -17.95 -11.14
CA TRP A 98 7.88 -17.66 -12.51
C TRP A 98 6.80 -16.56 -12.61
N PRO A 99 5.70 -16.56 -11.82
CA PRO A 99 4.74 -15.46 -11.84
C PRO A 99 5.37 -14.12 -11.43
N ARG A 100 6.31 -14.12 -10.48
CA ARG A 100 7.01 -12.89 -10.06
C ARG A 100 7.89 -12.33 -11.17
N GLN A 101 8.55 -13.21 -11.92
CA GLN A 101 9.35 -12.83 -13.08
C GLN A 101 8.50 -12.22 -14.19
N VAL A 102 7.37 -12.85 -14.53
CA VAL A 102 6.43 -12.33 -15.54
C VAL A 102 5.89 -10.97 -15.12
N MET A 103 5.38 -10.84 -13.89
CA MET A 103 4.82 -9.57 -13.41
C MET A 103 5.85 -8.44 -13.39
N ALA A 104 7.08 -8.71 -12.94
CA ALA A 104 8.15 -7.71 -12.98
C ALA A 104 8.40 -7.20 -14.41
N LEU A 105 8.43 -8.09 -15.40
CA LEU A 105 8.62 -7.72 -16.81
C LEU A 105 7.41 -6.98 -17.40
N VAL A 106 6.20 -7.30 -16.96
CA VAL A 106 4.96 -6.65 -17.39
C VAL A 106 4.87 -5.22 -16.85
N ASP A 107 5.29 -4.98 -15.59
CA ASP A 107 5.22 -3.67 -14.93
C ASP A 107 6.36 -2.72 -15.32
N LEU A 108 7.51 -3.26 -15.74
CA LEU A 108 8.62 -2.43 -16.22
C LEU A 108 8.32 -1.78 -17.58
N PRO A 109 8.83 -0.56 -17.83
CA PRO A 109 8.96 -0.01 -19.18
C PRO A 109 9.64 -1.01 -20.11
N GLU A 110 9.25 -1.05 -21.39
CA GLU A 110 9.71 -2.11 -22.28
C GLU A 110 11.23 -2.14 -22.45
N ASP A 111 11.87 -0.99 -22.56
CA ASP A 111 13.31 -0.78 -22.68
C ASP A 111 14.09 -1.25 -21.43
N GLN A 112 13.45 -1.24 -20.27
CA GLN A 112 14.01 -1.72 -19.00
C GLN A 112 13.61 -3.17 -18.68
N GLY A 113 12.58 -3.69 -19.35
CA GLY A 113 12.04 -5.04 -19.17
C GLY A 113 12.23 -5.91 -20.40
N ILE A 114 11.14 -6.20 -21.10
CA ILE A 114 11.07 -7.20 -22.18
C ILE A 114 12.00 -6.96 -23.38
N ASN A 115 12.42 -5.72 -23.62
CA ASN A 115 13.31 -5.31 -24.72
C ASN A 115 14.72 -4.98 -24.23
N HIS A 116 14.98 -5.04 -22.91
CA HIS A 116 16.31 -4.78 -22.37
C HIS A 116 17.31 -5.87 -22.85
N PRO A 117 18.50 -5.51 -23.35
CA PRO A 117 19.46 -6.47 -23.91
C PRO A 117 19.95 -7.51 -22.89
N ALA A 118 19.94 -7.17 -21.60
CA ALA A 118 20.29 -8.09 -20.52
C ALA A 118 19.10 -8.89 -19.96
N ALA A 119 17.86 -8.69 -20.43
CA ALA A 119 16.69 -9.39 -19.89
C ALA A 119 16.86 -10.92 -19.96
N LYS A 120 17.39 -11.43 -21.07
CA LYS A 120 17.68 -12.86 -21.28
C LYS A 120 18.73 -13.44 -20.32
N LYS A 121 19.51 -12.60 -19.64
CA LYS A 121 20.47 -13.03 -18.61
C LYS A 121 19.83 -13.13 -17.22
N MET A 122 18.72 -12.44 -16.99
CA MET A 122 18.07 -12.32 -15.68
C MET A 122 16.75 -13.08 -15.58
N PHE A 123 16.08 -13.30 -16.72
CA PHE A 123 14.77 -13.94 -16.80
C PHE A 123 14.80 -15.12 -17.77
N PRO A 124 14.04 -16.19 -17.49
CA PRO A 124 13.93 -17.30 -18.41
C PRO A 124 13.14 -16.90 -19.66
N ALA A 125 13.40 -17.59 -20.77
CA ALA A 125 12.87 -17.20 -22.08
C ALA A 125 11.33 -17.24 -22.15
N ASP A 126 10.72 -18.20 -21.46
CA ASP A 126 9.27 -18.38 -21.37
C ASP A 126 8.60 -17.25 -20.56
N ALA A 127 9.23 -16.77 -19.48
CA ALA A 127 8.72 -15.62 -18.74
C ALA A 127 8.76 -14.32 -19.58
N ILE A 128 9.83 -14.13 -20.36
CA ILE A 128 9.93 -13.00 -21.30
C ILE A 128 8.86 -13.10 -22.39
N ALA A 129 8.69 -14.28 -22.98
CA ALA A 129 7.67 -14.51 -24.00
C ALA A 129 6.26 -14.22 -23.46
N ARG A 130 5.94 -14.74 -22.27
CA ARG A 130 4.65 -14.49 -21.62
C ARG A 130 4.43 -13.01 -21.31
N ALA A 131 5.44 -12.31 -20.82
CA ALA A 131 5.33 -10.89 -20.53
C ALA A 131 5.08 -10.04 -21.79
N LYS A 132 5.69 -10.40 -22.92
CA LYS A 132 5.44 -9.76 -24.22
C LYS A 132 3.99 -9.96 -24.67
N GLU A 133 3.53 -11.21 -24.67
CA GLU A 133 2.15 -11.56 -25.00
C GLU A 133 1.14 -10.80 -24.12
N MET A 134 1.38 -10.73 -22.81
CA MET A 134 0.52 -10.00 -21.88
C MET A 134 0.51 -8.49 -22.16
N LYS A 135 1.65 -7.88 -22.48
CA LYS A 135 1.71 -6.45 -22.82
C LYS A 135 0.96 -6.13 -24.12
N GLU A 136 1.05 -7.00 -25.12
CA GLU A 136 0.26 -6.90 -26.37
C GLU A 136 -1.25 -6.99 -26.08
N GLN A 137 -1.66 -7.91 -25.21
CA GLN A 137 -3.06 -8.08 -24.78
C GLN A 137 -3.59 -6.94 -23.89
N LEU A 138 -2.71 -6.09 -23.38
CA LEU A 138 -3.03 -4.87 -22.62
C LEU A 138 -3.09 -3.62 -23.52
N ASP A 139 -3.23 -3.81 -24.84
CA ASP A 139 -3.34 -2.76 -25.85
C ASP A 139 -2.18 -1.74 -25.82
N GLY A 140 -1.01 -2.16 -25.33
CA GLY A 140 0.18 -1.31 -25.20
C GLY A 140 0.14 -0.29 -24.06
N TYR A 141 -0.96 -0.19 -23.31
CA TYR A 141 -1.09 0.73 -22.16
C TYR A 141 -0.48 0.18 -20.86
N GLY A 142 -0.05 -1.09 -20.87
CA GLY A 142 0.50 -1.77 -19.70
C GLY A 142 -0.55 -2.00 -18.61
N THR A 143 -0.09 -2.19 -17.37
CA THR A 143 -0.93 -2.54 -16.22
C THR A 143 -1.63 -1.34 -15.55
N GLY A 144 -1.39 -0.12 -16.04
CA GLY A 144 -1.91 1.11 -15.43
C GLY A 144 -3.28 1.58 -15.94
N ALA A 145 -3.70 1.14 -17.14
CA ALA A 145 -4.95 1.59 -17.73
C ALA A 145 -6.15 0.75 -17.26
N TYR A 146 -7.34 1.37 -17.29
CA TYR A 146 -8.57 0.62 -17.11
C TYR A 146 -8.75 -0.39 -18.25
N THR A 147 -9.25 -1.57 -17.89
CA THR A 147 -9.65 -2.60 -18.85
C THR A 147 -11.17 -2.66 -18.92
N HIS A 148 -11.72 -3.46 -19.82
CA HIS A 148 -13.15 -3.77 -19.82
C HIS A 148 -13.60 -4.19 -18.41
N SER A 149 -14.84 -3.88 -17.99
CA SER A 149 -15.32 -4.13 -16.61
C SER A 149 -15.26 -5.59 -16.16
N LYS A 150 -15.28 -6.53 -17.11
CA LYS A 150 -15.09 -7.97 -16.88
C LYS A 150 -13.61 -8.41 -16.84
N GLY A 151 -12.67 -7.53 -17.17
CA GLY A 151 -11.26 -7.81 -17.39
C GLY A 151 -10.90 -7.96 -18.88
N VAL A 152 -9.59 -7.93 -19.15
CA VAL A 152 -8.97 -8.15 -20.48
C VAL A 152 -9.50 -9.42 -21.12
N LYS A 153 -9.96 -9.32 -22.38
CA LYS A 153 -10.61 -10.44 -23.07
C LYS A 153 -9.68 -11.66 -23.19
N ALA A 154 -8.45 -11.46 -23.66
CA ALA A 154 -7.48 -12.54 -23.82
C ALA A 154 -7.18 -13.28 -22.50
N PHE A 155 -7.08 -12.56 -21.38
CA PHE A 155 -6.86 -13.20 -20.08
C PHE A 155 -8.06 -14.05 -19.65
N ARG A 156 -9.28 -13.60 -19.93
CA ARG A 156 -10.50 -14.40 -19.68
C ARG A 156 -10.54 -15.65 -20.55
N GLU A 157 -10.07 -15.56 -21.78
CA GLU A 157 -9.97 -16.71 -22.69
C GLU A 157 -8.94 -17.74 -22.18
N HIS A 158 -7.77 -17.29 -21.72
CA HIS A 158 -6.79 -18.18 -21.06
C HIS A 158 -7.35 -18.86 -19.81
N ILE A 159 -8.15 -18.14 -19.00
CA ILE A 159 -8.80 -18.72 -17.81
C ILE A 159 -9.82 -19.78 -18.24
N ALA A 160 -10.65 -19.49 -19.26
CA ALA A 160 -11.62 -20.44 -19.77
C ALA A 160 -10.92 -21.70 -20.31
N GLU A 161 -9.89 -21.54 -21.14
CA GLU A 161 -9.08 -22.63 -21.67
C GLU A 161 -8.45 -23.47 -20.55
N PHE A 162 -7.86 -22.83 -19.54
CA PHE A 162 -7.29 -23.53 -18.38
C PHE A 162 -8.35 -24.36 -17.65
N ILE A 163 -9.54 -23.80 -17.40
CA ILE A 163 -10.63 -24.51 -16.72
C ILE A 163 -11.10 -25.70 -17.56
N THR A 164 -11.33 -25.49 -18.86
CA THR A 164 -11.74 -26.57 -19.79
C THR A 164 -10.70 -27.69 -19.83
N ASN A 165 -9.41 -27.36 -19.89
CA ASN A 165 -8.33 -28.36 -19.88
C ASN A 165 -8.23 -29.10 -18.53
N ARG A 166 -8.38 -28.39 -17.40
CA ARG A 166 -8.39 -28.98 -16.06
C ARG A 166 -9.56 -29.94 -15.88
N ASP A 167 -10.73 -29.60 -16.44
CA ASP A 167 -11.99 -30.32 -16.22
C ASP A 167 -12.28 -31.36 -17.32
N GLY A 168 -11.37 -31.54 -18.28
CA GLY A 168 -11.43 -32.62 -19.28
C GLY A 168 -12.29 -32.31 -20.52
N GLY A 169 -12.39 -31.04 -20.91
CA GLY A 169 -13.14 -30.61 -22.10
C GLY A 169 -14.58 -30.18 -21.84
N VAL A 170 -14.96 -30.02 -20.57
CA VAL A 170 -16.28 -29.52 -20.10
C VAL A 170 -16.19 -28.06 -19.67
#